data_AF-A0A8X6KSE8-F1
#
_entry.id   AF-A0A8X6KSE8-F1
#
_cell.length_a   1.000
_cell.length_b   1.000
_cell.length_c   1.000
_cell.angle_alpha   90.00
_cell.angle_beta   90.00
_cell.angle_gamma   90.00
#
_symmetry.space_group_name_H-M   'P 1'
#
loop_
_entity.id
_entity.type
_entity.pdbx_description
1 polymer ?
#
loop_
_entity_poly.entity_id
_entity_poly.type
_entity_poly.pdbx_seq_one_letter_code
_entity_poly.pdbx_strand_id
1 'polypeptide(L)'
;MYIPGLDESSRVVRRTLMRYLNLSLVLVLRSISMAVKRRFPTKEHLIEAGFMTKTELEMFQSVPSTEFNTFWIPCTWFINVLREARQECRITDSNGLKLIMEELNEFRSKCGLLWGYDWISIPLVYTQVVTMATYAFFVACMFGRQNVNVISDKPSSPEVHRYDYYVPIFTILQLMFYMGLLKKKLKKVAEQLINPFGDDDEDFELNWIIDRHMKVSYLGVDTLNGTPPPLVKDTYYDELDVKIPYTEASKSYKKKTYRGSVAYMQ
;
A
#
# COMPACT_ATOMS: atom_id res chain seq x y z
N MET A 1 10.51 -4.41 25.19
CA MET A 1 11.01 -5.09 23.99
C MET A 1 11.60 -6.43 24.40
N TYR A 2 11.36 -7.52 23.64
CA TYR A 2 11.75 -8.89 24.04
C TYR A 2 13.25 -9.17 24.01
N ILE A 3 14.05 -8.25 23.48
CA ILE A 3 15.52 -8.30 23.55
C ILE A 3 15.97 -7.27 24.59
N PRO A 4 16.17 -7.68 25.86
CA PRO A 4 16.68 -6.81 26.91
C PRO A 4 18.14 -6.44 26.67
N GLY A 5 18.62 -5.39 27.35
CA GLY A 5 20.04 -5.00 27.34
C GLY A 5 20.29 -3.60 26.77
N LEU A 6 20.99 -2.78 27.54
CA LEU A 6 21.48 -1.45 27.13
C LEU A 6 22.93 -1.49 26.63
N ASP A 7 23.53 -2.68 26.63
CA ASP A 7 24.87 -2.92 26.11
C ASP A 7 24.92 -2.73 24.59
N GLU A 8 26.12 -2.39 24.10
CA GLU A 8 26.36 -2.16 22.68
C GLU A 8 26.02 -3.39 21.83
N SER A 9 26.32 -4.59 22.33
CA SER A 9 26.03 -5.83 21.62
C SER A 9 24.52 -6.03 21.42
N SER A 10 23.71 -5.85 22.46
CA SER A 10 22.25 -5.96 22.35
C SER A 10 21.65 -4.87 21.46
N ARG A 11 22.23 -3.66 21.47
CA ARG A 11 21.88 -2.60 20.53
C ARG A 11 22.16 -3.01 19.08
N VAL A 12 23.32 -3.62 18.81
CA VAL A 12 23.68 -4.13 17.48
C VAL A 12 22.71 -5.20 17.02
N VAL A 13 22.35 -6.16 17.88
CA VAL A 13 21.36 -7.21 17.55
C VAL A 13 20.02 -6.58 17.15
N ARG A 14 19.48 -5.68 17.97
CA ARG A 14 18.20 -5.01 17.69
C ARG A 14 18.22 -4.23 16.37
N ARG A 15 19.28 -3.46 16.12
CA ARG A 15 19.42 -2.67 14.88
C ARG A 15 19.60 -3.57 13.66
N THR A 16 20.32 -4.68 13.78
CA THR A 16 20.51 -5.65 12.71
C THR A 16 19.20 -6.37 12.35
N LEU A 17 18.41 -6.79 13.34
CA LEU A 17 17.09 -7.39 13.10
C LEU A 17 16.17 -6.45 12.30
N MET A 18 16.05 -5.17 12.72
CA MET A 18 15.24 -4.22 11.96
C MET A 18 15.82 -3.93 10.57
N ARG A 19 17.15 -3.88 10.45
CA ARG A 19 17.81 -3.67 9.16
C ARG A 19 17.51 -4.80 8.17
N TYR A 20 17.47 -6.06 8.63
CA TYR A 20 17.10 -7.20 7.77
C TYR A 20 15.64 -7.14 7.29
N LEU A 21 14.71 -6.71 8.15
CA LEU A 21 13.33 -6.46 7.73
C LEU A 21 13.26 -5.35 6.66
N ASN A 22 13.91 -4.21 6.91
CA ASN A 22 13.95 -3.10 5.96
C ASN A 22 14.64 -3.51 4.65
N LEU A 23 15.71 -4.30 4.70
CA LEU A 23 16.41 -4.81 3.53
C LEU A 23 15.52 -5.75 2.71
N SER A 24 14.79 -6.67 3.36
CA SER A 24 13.81 -7.53 2.69
C SER A 24 12.73 -6.69 1.98
N LEU A 25 12.21 -5.65 2.63
CA LEU A 25 11.22 -4.75 2.04
C LEU A 25 11.79 -4.03 0.81
N VAL A 26 12.97 -3.43 0.93
CA VAL A 26 13.61 -2.69 -0.17
C VAL A 26 13.92 -3.61 -1.36
N LEU A 27 14.33 -4.85 -1.13
CA LEU A 27 14.56 -5.83 -2.20
C LEU A 27 13.29 -6.17 -2.97
N VAL A 28 12.15 -6.34 -2.29
CA VAL A 28 10.84 -6.54 -2.95
C VAL A 28 10.43 -5.27 -3.70
N LEU A 29 10.45 -4.11 -3.03
CA LEU A 29 10.00 -2.85 -3.62
C LEU A 29 10.84 -2.46 -4.84
N ARG A 30 12.15 -2.70 -4.82
CA ARG A 30 13.05 -2.52 -5.96
C ARG A 30 12.69 -3.43 -7.14
N SER A 31 12.05 -4.57 -6.90
CA SER A 31 11.67 -5.52 -7.95
C SER A 31 10.36 -5.15 -8.62
N ILE A 32 9.43 -4.53 -7.88
CA ILE A 32 8.06 -4.22 -8.35
C ILE A 32 7.88 -2.73 -8.75
N SER A 33 8.72 -1.82 -8.24
CA SER A 33 8.61 -0.37 -8.49
C SER A 33 9.78 0.21 -9.28
N MET A 34 9.47 0.91 -10.36
CA MET A 34 10.46 1.66 -11.14
C MET A 34 11.04 2.85 -10.39
N ALA A 35 10.26 3.53 -9.55
CA ALA A 35 10.74 4.65 -8.73
C ALA A 35 11.81 4.19 -7.72
N VAL A 36 11.58 3.06 -7.05
CA VAL A 36 12.57 2.48 -6.12
C VAL A 36 13.76 1.89 -6.87
N LYS A 37 13.54 1.28 -8.04
CA LYS A 37 14.62 0.75 -8.89
C LYS A 37 15.56 1.85 -9.39
N ARG A 38 15.03 3.02 -9.77
CA ARG A 38 15.85 4.18 -10.16
C ARG A 38 16.66 4.74 -9.00
N ARG A 39 16.10 4.71 -7.79
CA ARG A 39 16.83 5.11 -6.57
C ARG A 39 17.93 4.14 -6.18
N PHE A 40 17.71 2.84 -6.34
CA PHE A 40 18.70 1.80 -6.04
C PHE A 40 18.94 0.90 -7.27
N PRO A 41 19.68 1.36 -8.30
CA PRO A 41 19.83 0.62 -9.54
C PRO A 41 20.62 -0.67 -9.41
N THR A 42 21.58 -0.75 -8.49
CA THR A 42 22.41 -1.94 -8.25
C THR A 42 22.40 -2.33 -6.77
N LYS A 43 22.96 -3.50 -6.43
CA LYS A 43 23.02 -3.95 -5.03
C LYS A 43 24.05 -3.15 -4.23
N GLU A 44 25.05 -2.58 -4.89
CA GLU A 44 26.07 -1.71 -4.30
C GLU A 44 25.44 -0.41 -3.78
N HIS A 45 24.42 0.13 -4.47
CA HIS A 45 23.66 1.28 -3.97
C HIS A 45 22.91 0.97 -2.66
N LEU A 46 22.56 -0.29 -2.39
CA LEU A 46 21.98 -0.70 -1.11
C LEU A 46 23.02 -0.69 0.03
N ILE A 47 24.30 -0.90 -0.30
CA ILE A 47 25.40 -0.75 0.66
C ILE A 47 25.63 0.72 0.97
N GLU A 48 25.73 1.55 -0.08
CA GLU A 48 25.94 2.99 0.08
C GLU A 48 24.80 3.65 0.88
N ALA A 49 23.57 3.18 0.69
CA ALA A 49 22.41 3.61 1.45
C ALA A 49 22.31 3.03 2.87
N GLY A 50 23.19 2.09 3.25
CA GLY A 50 23.28 1.52 4.59
C GLY A 50 22.26 0.42 4.92
N PHE A 51 21.57 -0.14 3.91
CA PHE A 51 20.68 -1.30 4.12
C PHE A 51 21.45 -2.62 4.26
N MET A 52 22.59 -2.74 3.58
CA MET A 52 23.41 -3.95 3.53
C MET A 52 24.88 -3.62 3.81
N THR A 53 25.62 -4.52 4.46
CA THR A 53 27.07 -4.38 4.60
C THR A 53 27.81 -5.06 3.43
N LYS A 54 29.10 -4.77 3.23
CA LYS A 54 29.89 -5.41 2.18
C LYS A 54 29.95 -6.93 2.34
N THR A 55 30.19 -7.40 3.55
CA THR A 55 30.21 -8.84 3.89
C THR A 55 28.86 -9.51 3.66
N GLU A 56 27.75 -8.82 3.97
CA GLU A 56 26.43 -9.33 3.66
C GLU A 56 26.17 -9.43 2.16
N LEU A 57 26.66 -8.50 1.34
CA LEU A 57 26.54 -8.60 -0.11
C LEU A 57 27.31 -9.81 -0.66
N GLU A 58 28.51 -10.06 -0.17
CA GLU A 58 29.30 -11.24 -0.54
C GLU A 58 28.55 -12.53 -0.19
N MET A 59 28.03 -12.64 1.03
CA MET A 59 27.20 -13.78 1.44
C MET A 59 25.93 -13.88 0.59
N PHE A 60 25.28 -12.75 0.26
CA PHE A 60 24.10 -12.72 -0.59
C PHE A 60 24.39 -13.24 -2.00
N GLN A 61 25.54 -12.86 -2.57
CA GLN A 61 25.97 -13.27 -3.90
C GLN A 61 26.44 -14.73 -3.96
N SER A 62 26.95 -15.28 -2.85
CA SER A 62 27.32 -16.70 -2.76
C SER A 62 26.12 -17.65 -2.77
N VAL A 63 24.90 -17.15 -2.54
CA VAL A 63 23.70 -18.00 -2.56
C VAL A 63 23.37 -18.37 -4.02
N PRO A 64 23.30 -19.66 -4.36
CA PRO A 64 22.91 -20.10 -5.71
C PRO A 64 21.47 -19.68 -5.96
N SER A 65 21.29 -18.65 -6.79
CA SER A 65 19.99 -17.99 -6.99
C SER A 65 19.74 -17.64 -8.45
N THR A 66 20.03 -18.57 -9.34
CA THR A 66 19.92 -18.39 -10.80
C THR A 66 18.49 -18.25 -11.32
N GLU A 67 17.48 -18.74 -10.58
CA GLU A 67 16.12 -18.89 -11.12
C GLU A 67 15.04 -18.07 -10.38
N PHE A 68 15.35 -17.47 -9.24
CA PHE A 68 14.32 -16.87 -8.37
C PHE A 68 14.77 -15.57 -7.71
N ASN A 69 13.79 -14.74 -7.35
CA ASN A 69 14.04 -13.54 -6.57
C ASN A 69 14.50 -13.91 -5.14
N THR A 70 15.43 -13.12 -4.62
CA THR A 70 16.18 -13.35 -3.38
C THR A 70 15.77 -12.42 -2.25
N PHE A 71 14.63 -11.73 -2.36
CA PHE A 71 14.14 -10.83 -1.32
C PHE A 71 13.92 -11.48 0.05
N TRP A 72 13.75 -12.81 0.11
CA TRP A 72 13.50 -13.56 1.34
C TRP A 72 14.78 -13.93 2.11
N ILE A 73 15.98 -13.76 1.52
CA ILE A 73 17.25 -14.10 2.16
C ILE A 73 17.46 -13.34 3.49
N PRO A 74 17.21 -12.02 3.59
CA PRO A 74 17.33 -11.30 4.85
C PRO A 74 16.38 -11.80 5.94
N CYS A 75 15.19 -12.31 5.57
CA CYS A 75 14.27 -12.93 6.53
C CYS A 75 14.88 -14.20 7.13
N THR A 76 15.60 -15.00 6.34
CA THR A 76 16.33 -16.17 6.85
C THR A 76 17.48 -15.76 7.77
N TRP A 77 18.22 -14.70 7.42
CA TRP A 77 19.25 -14.15 8.31
C TRP A 77 18.67 -13.62 9.62
N PHE A 78 17.49 -13.00 9.58
CA PHE A 78 16.77 -12.58 10.78
C PHE A 78 16.47 -13.77 11.70
N ILE A 79 15.99 -14.88 11.15
CA ILE A 79 15.71 -16.10 11.92
C ILE A 79 16.99 -16.63 12.57
N ASN A 80 18.11 -16.63 11.84
CA ASN A 80 19.40 -17.10 12.36
C ASN A 80 19.93 -16.21 13.49
N VAL A 81 19.89 -14.87 13.33
CA VAL A 81 20.28 -13.93 14.39
C VAL A 81 19.39 -14.09 15.62
N LEU A 82 18.09 -14.31 15.41
CA LEU A 82 17.16 -14.51 16.51
C LEU A 82 17.41 -15.84 17.25
N ARG A 83 17.81 -16.90 16.52
CA ARG A 83 18.24 -18.19 17.09
C ARG A 83 19.52 -18.04 17.91
N GLU A 84 20.52 -17.30 17.41
CA GLU A 84 21.76 -17.00 18.13
C GLU A 84 21.48 -16.18 19.40
N ALA A 85 20.64 -15.15 19.31
CA ALA A 85 20.25 -14.35 20.47
C ALA A 85 19.53 -15.18 21.56
N ARG A 86 18.81 -16.24 21.18
CA ARG A 86 18.24 -17.22 22.13
C ARG A 86 19.33 -18.10 22.76
N GLN A 87 20.28 -18.59 21.96
CA GLN A 87 21.39 -19.44 22.43
C GLN A 87 22.29 -18.70 23.42
N GLU A 88 22.50 -17.40 23.20
CA GLU A 88 23.21 -16.50 24.12
C GLU A 88 22.38 -16.10 25.35
N CYS A 89 21.21 -16.72 25.56
CA CYS A 89 20.29 -16.44 26.67
C CYS A 89 19.84 -14.97 26.79
N ARG A 90 19.91 -14.18 25.70
CA ARG A 90 19.44 -12.79 25.72
C ARG A 90 17.92 -12.71 25.79
N ILE A 91 17.24 -13.63 25.11
CA ILE A 91 15.77 -13.77 25.16
C ILE A 91 15.44 -14.87 26.16
N THR A 92 15.01 -14.48 27.35
CA THR A 92 14.66 -15.41 28.43
C THR A 92 13.25 -15.98 28.28
N ASP A 93 12.32 -15.19 27.71
CA ASP A 93 10.93 -15.62 27.50
C ASP A 93 10.74 -16.34 26.15
N SER A 94 10.33 -17.61 26.22
CA SER A 94 10.03 -18.40 25.02
C SER A 94 8.78 -17.93 24.27
N ASN A 95 7.82 -17.30 24.97
CA ASN A 95 6.62 -16.76 24.34
C ASN A 95 6.94 -15.50 23.53
N GLY A 96 7.80 -14.62 24.05
CA GLY A 96 8.32 -13.47 23.32
C GLY A 96 9.00 -13.83 22.00
N LEU A 97 9.78 -14.91 21.98
CA LEU A 97 10.39 -15.41 20.74
C LEU A 97 9.33 -15.86 19.72
N LYS A 98 8.32 -16.61 20.19
CA LYS A 98 7.23 -17.08 19.34
C LYS A 98 6.52 -15.90 18.68
N LEU A 99 6.21 -14.85 19.45
CA LEU A 99 5.55 -13.65 18.93
C LEU A 99 6.39 -12.94 17.87
N ILE A 100 7.71 -12.77 18.11
CA ILE A 100 8.61 -12.18 17.10
C ILE A 100 8.60 -13.00 15.80
N MET A 101 8.58 -14.33 15.89
CA MET A 101 8.53 -15.21 14.73
C MET A 101 7.19 -15.13 13.99
N GLU A 102 6.07 -14.99 14.70
CA GLU A 102 4.75 -14.78 14.11
C GLU A 102 4.70 -13.45 13.34
N GLU A 103 5.17 -12.36 13.95
CA GLU A 103 5.25 -11.03 13.30
C GLU A 103 6.16 -11.04 12.06
N LEU A 104 7.30 -11.74 12.12
CA LEU A 104 8.17 -11.93 10.96
C LEU A 104 7.47 -12.68 9.83
N ASN A 105 6.70 -13.73 10.15
CA ASN A 105 5.98 -14.50 9.15
C ASN A 105 4.84 -13.69 8.52
N GLU A 106 4.14 -12.86 9.30
CA GLU A 106 3.14 -11.94 8.78
C GLU A 106 3.79 -10.91 7.85
N PHE A 107 4.92 -10.31 8.26
CA PHE A 107 5.70 -9.39 7.44
C PHE A 107 6.15 -10.04 6.11
N ARG A 108 6.70 -11.26 6.19
CA ARG A 108 7.12 -12.04 5.01
C ARG A 108 5.93 -12.36 4.10
N SER A 109 4.77 -12.65 4.67
CA SER A 109 3.53 -12.91 3.91
C SER A 109 3.07 -11.65 3.17
N LYS A 110 3.16 -10.47 3.79
CA LYS A 110 2.89 -9.18 3.12
C LYS A 110 3.87 -8.90 1.98
N CYS A 111 5.15 -9.19 2.16
CA CYS A 111 6.15 -9.11 1.10
C CYS A 111 5.84 -10.08 -0.07
N GLY A 112 5.44 -11.31 0.25
CA GLY A 112 5.00 -12.28 -0.75
C GLY A 112 3.71 -11.89 -1.47
N LEU A 113 2.79 -11.21 -0.77
CA LEU A 113 1.57 -10.68 -1.36
C LEU A 113 1.88 -9.56 -2.38
N LEU A 114 2.81 -8.65 -2.05
CA LEU A 114 3.29 -7.63 -2.99
C LEU A 114 3.89 -8.27 -4.25
N TRP A 115 4.73 -9.29 -4.07
CA TRP A 115 5.28 -10.06 -5.19
C TRP A 115 4.19 -10.76 -6.01
N GLY A 116 3.16 -11.31 -5.36
CA GLY A 116 2.04 -11.96 -6.03
C GLY A 116 1.19 -11.01 -6.87
N TYR A 117 0.93 -9.79 -6.38
CA TYR A 117 0.21 -8.77 -7.13
C TYR A 117 0.98 -8.25 -8.35
N ASP A 118 2.31 -8.17 -8.25
CA ASP A 118 3.17 -7.82 -9.38
C ASP A 118 3.20 -8.95 -10.42
N TRP A 119 3.35 -10.20 -9.98
CA TRP A 119 3.43 -11.34 -10.89
C TRP A 119 2.10 -11.66 -11.59
N ILE A 120 0.98 -11.58 -10.86
CA ILE A 120 -0.34 -11.90 -11.39
C ILE A 120 -1.11 -10.60 -11.63
N SER A 121 -0.92 -10.01 -12.81
CA SER A 121 -1.70 -8.87 -13.26
C SER A 121 -3.13 -9.28 -13.63
N ILE A 122 -4.05 -8.31 -13.68
CA ILE A 122 -5.43 -8.52 -14.14
C ILE A 122 -5.41 -9.14 -15.55
N PRO A 123 -6.15 -10.24 -15.81
CA PRO A 123 -6.17 -10.87 -17.11
C PRO A 123 -6.48 -9.88 -18.23
N LEU A 124 -5.60 -9.84 -19.24
CA LEU A 124 -5.69 -8.91 -20.36
C LEU A 124 -7.07 -8.97 -21.05
N VAL A 125 -7.66 -10.16 -21.12
CA VAL A 125 -9.00 -10.39 -21.70
C VAL A 125 -10.08 -9.52 -21.08
N TYR A 126 -10.04 -9.23 -19.77
CA TYR A 126 -11.05 -8.36 -19.14
C TYR A 126 -10.97 -6.93 -19.66
N THR A 127 -9.76 -6.41 -19.82
CA THR A 127 -9.56 -5.07 -20.40
C THR A 127 -9.94 -5.03 -21.89
N GLN A 128 -9.66 -6.12 -22.62
CA GLN A 128 -9.98 -6.25 -24.03
C GLN A 128 -11.48 -6.35 -24.30
N VAL A 129 -12.21 -7.16 -23.53
CA VAL A 129 -13.67 -7.34 -23.69
C VAL A 129 -14.40 -6.02 -23.45
N VAL A 130 -14.04 -5.27 -22.41
CA VAL A 130 -14.67 -3.96 -22.14
C VAL A 130 -14.35 -2.95 -23.26
N THR A 131 -13.11 -2.97 -23.76
CA THR A 131 -12.71 -2.10 -24.89
C THR A 131 -13.45 -2.45 -26.16
N MET A 132 -13.59 -3.74 -26.47
CA MET A 132 -14.31 -4.22 -27.65
C MET A 132 -15.81 -3.91 -27.57
N ALA A 133 -16.45 -4.15 -26.41
CA ALA A 133 -17.86 -3.84 -26.20
C ALA A 133 -18.16 -2.34 -26.36
N THR A 134 -17.32 -1.48 -25.80
CA THR A 134 -17.47 -0.03 -25.96
C THR A 134 -17.26 0.39 -27.40
N TYR A 135 -16.23 -0.10 -28.08
CA TYR A 135 -15.99 0.24 -29.49
C TYR A 135 -17.09 -0.26 -30.42
N ALA A 136 -17.62 -1.48 -30.21
CA ALA A 136 -18.74 -2.00 -30.97
C ALA A 136 -20.01 -1.16 -30.80
N PHE A 137 -20.31 -0.73 -29.57
CA PHE A 137 -21.42 0.19 -29.30
C PHE A 137 -21.25 1.52 -30.05
N PHE A 138 -20.04 2.05 -30.12
CA PHE A 138 -19.77 3.29 -30.87
C PHE A 138 -19.91 3.12 -32.37
N VAL A 139 -19.40 2.02 -32.93
CA VAL A 139 -19.58 1.71 -34.36
C VAL A 139 -21.07 1.61 -34.69
N ALA A 140 -21.85 0.92 -33.87
CA ALA A 140 -23.30 0.84 -34.05
C ALA A 140 -23.98 2.22 -33.96
N CYS A 141 -23.58 3.07 -33.01
CA CYS A 141 -24.12 4.44 -32.91
C CYS A 141 -23.72 5.34 -34.08
N MET A 142 -22.53 5.16 -34.67
CA MET A 142 -22.07 5.96 -35.81
C MET A 142 -22.92 5.75 -37.05
N PHE A 143 -23.43 4.53 -37.27
CA PHE A 143 -24.30 4.23 -38.42
C PHE A 143 -25.79 4.35 -38.06
N GLY A 144 -26.19 3.87 -36.88
CA GLY A 144 -27.60 3.81 -36.48
C GLY A 144 -28.22 5.13 -36.03
N ARG A 145 -27.42 6.18 -35.80
CA ARG A 145 -27.90 7.51 -35.41
C ARG A 145 -27.53 8.61 -36.41
N GLN A 146 -27.24 8.22 -37.65
CA GLN A 146 -27.18 9.18 -38.75
C GLN A 146 -28.61 9.59 -39.09
N ASN A 147 -28.85 10.90 -39.20
CA ASN A 147 -30.12 11.38 -39.72
C ASN A 147 -30.14 11.09 -41.22
N VAL A 148 -30.85 10.03 -41.60
CA VAL A 148 -31.07 9.73 -43.02
C VAL A 148 -32.22 10.63 -43.48
N ASN A 149 -31.95 11.49 -44.45
CA ASN A 149 -33.00 12.23 -45.16
C ASN A 149 -33.83 11.22 -45.94
N VAL A 150 -34.96 10.82 -45.35
CA VAL A 150 -35.95 10.01 -46.05
C VAL A 150 -36.68 10.94 -47.03
N ILE A 151 -36.12 11.09 -48.23
CA ILE A 151 -36.89 11.54 -49.38
C ILE A 151 -37.79 10.35 -49.74
N SER A 152 -38.98 10.28 -49.13
CA SER A 152 -39.97 9.26 -49.48
C SER A 152 -41.28 9.95 -49.87
N ASP A 153 -41.61 9.83 -51.15
CA ASP A 153 -42.93 10.07 -51.75
C ASP A 153 -44.01 9.07 -51.26
N LYS A 154 -43.95 8.61 -49.99
CA LYS A 154 -44.98 7.73 -49.42
C LYS A 154 -45.44 8.16 -48.01
N PRO A 155 -46.76 8.37 -47.81
CA PRO A 155 -47.33 8.96 -46.60
C PRO A 155 -47.56 7.94 -45.47
N SER A 156 -46.63 7.01 -45.24
CA SER A 156 -46.77 6.01 -44.18
C SER A 156 -45.42 5.39 -43.79
N SER A 157 -44.63 6.14 -43.03
CA SER A 157 -43.55 5.55 -42.21
C SER A 157 -43.44 6.37 -40.91
N PRO A 158 -43.12 5.73 -39.77
CA PRO A 158 -43.32 6.32 -38.45
C PRO A 158 -42.47 7.58 -38.29
N GLU A 159 -43.03 8.58 -37.63
CA GLU A 159 -42.46 9.91 -37.35
C GLU A 159 -41.19 9.87 -36.48
N VAL A 160 -40.12 9.18 -36.89
CA VAL A 160 -39.00 8.91 -35.97
C VAL A 160 -37.96 10.05 -35.96
N HIS A 161 -37.79 10.82 -37.03
CA HIS A 161 -36.77 11.90 -37.07
C HIS A 161 -37.34 13.21 -37.63
N ARG A 162 -38.15 13.91 -36.82
CA ARG A 162 -38.77 15.20 -37.19
C ARG A 162 -37.82 16.41 -37.11
N TYR A 163 -36.65 16.24 -36.50
CA TYR A 163 -35.64 17.28 -36.32
C TYR A 163 -34.28 16.79 -36.83
N ASP A 164 -33.82 17.33 -37.96
CA ASP A 164 -32.50 17.04 -38.51
C ASP A 164 -31.46 17.95 -37.84
N TYR A 165 -30.89 17.46 -36.73
CA TYR A 165 -29.75 18.11 -36.10
C TYR A 165 -28.48 17.70 -36.85
N TYR A 166 -27.86 18.63 -37.58
CA TYR A 166 -26.58 18.42 -38.28
C TYR A 166 -25.47 17.87 -37.35
N VAL A 167 -25.54 18.22 -36.06
CA VAL A 167 -24.63 17.70 -35.02
C VAL A 167 -25.42 16.87 -34.00
N PRO A 168 -25.11 15.58 -33.79
CA PRO A 168 -25.82 14.72 -32.85
C PRO A 168 -25.32 14.92 -31.41
N ILE A 169 -25.68 16.06 -30.79
CA ILE A 169 -25.20 16.49 -29.46
C ILE A 169 -25.44 15.41 -28.38
N PHE A 170 -26.60 14.77 -28.35
CA PHE A 170 -26.90 13.72 -27.37
C PHE A 170 -26.07 12.45 -27.58
N THR A 171 -25.73 12.10 -28.83
CA THR A 171 -24.83 10.98 -29.11
C THR A 171 -23.40 11.31 -28.68
N ILE A 172 -22.96 12.56 -28.85
CA ILE A 172 -21.66 13.03 -28.35
C ILE A 172 -21.63 13.03 -26.82
N LEU A 173 -22.69 13.49 -26.14
CA LEU A 173 -22.80 13.44 -24.68
C LEU A 173 -22.83 12.00 -24.15
N GLN A 174 -23.57 11.11 -24.80
CA GLN A 174 -23.54 9.68 -24.48
C GLN A 174 -22.17 9.08 -24.74
N LEU A 175 -21.46 9.49 -25.79
CA LEU A 175 -20.09 9.07 -26.04
C LEU A 175 -19.13 9.58 -24.97
N MET A 176 -19.25 10.83 -24.55
CA MET A 176 -18.50 11.36 -23.41
C MET A 176 -18.86 10.68 -22.09
N PHE A 177 -20.10 10.24 -21.91
CA PHE A 177 -20.52 9.52 -20.71
C PHE A 177 -20.07 8.06 -20.72
N TYR A 178 -20.14 7.34 -21.84
CA TYR A 178 -19.68 5.96 -21.93
C TYR A 178 -18.15 5.87 -22.08
N MET A 179 -17.50 6.71 -22.90
CA MET A 179 -16.02 6.82 -22.87
C MET A 179 -15.54 7.44 -21.56
N GLY A 180 -16.23 8.43 -20.99
CA GLY A 180 -15.86 9.01 -19.70
C GLY A 180 -16.03 8.00 -18.57
N LEU A 181 -17.18 7.36 -18.42
CA LEU A 181 -17.41 6.41 -17.33
C LEU A 181 -16.78 5.04 -17.56
N LEU A 182 -16.70 4.50 -18.77
CA LEU A 182 -15.99 3.23 -19.00
C LEU A 182 -14.53 3.48 -19.27
N LYS A 183 -14.13 4.35 -20.19
CA LYS A 183 -12.69 4.54 -20.47
C LYS A 183 -12.00 5.41 -19.42
N LYS A 184 -12.55 6.52 -18.92
CA LYS A 184 -11.85 7.25 -17.83
C LYS A 184 -11.90 6.48 -16.51
N LYS A 185 -13.05 5.87 -16.14
CA LYS A 185 -13.10 5.05 -14.91
C LYS A 185 -12.31 3.76 -15.10
N LEU A 186 -12.59 2.91 -16.08
CA LEU A 186 -11.84 1.65 -16.26
C LEU A 186 -10.38 1.91 -16.65
N LYS A 187 -10.03 2.94 -17.42
CA LYS A 187 -8.63 3.17 -17.83
C LYS A 187 -7.85 4.01 -16.82
N LYS A 188 -8.39 5.06 -16.18
CA LYS A 188 -7.67 5.68 -15.04
C LYS A 188 -7.67 4.77 -13.82
N VAL A 189 -8.83 4.23 -13.41
CA VAL A 189 -8.89 3.34 -12.24
C VAL A 189 -8.14 2.05 -12.52
N ALA A 190 -8.15 1.48 -13.72
CA ALA A 190 -7.28 0.34 -13.99
C ALA A 190 -5.83 0.75 -14.23
N GLU A 191 -5.44 1.77 -15.00
CA GLU A 191 -4.00 2.12 -15.12
C GLU A 191 -3.38 2.50 -13.77
N GLN A 192 -4.09 3.27 -12.93
CA GLN A 192 -3.64 3.67 -11.59
C GLN A 192 -3.73 2.53 -10.55
N LEU A 193 -4.67 1.57 -10.67
CA LEU A 193 -4.74 0.41 -9.75
C LEU A 193 -4.08 -0.87 -10.29
N ILE A 194 -3.74 -0.94 -11.58
CA ILE A 194 -3.05 -2.08 -12.20
C ILE A 194 -1.61 -2.08 -11.71
N ASN A 195 -0.97 -0.92 -11.65
CA ASN A 195 0.36 -0.78 -11.06
C ASN A 195 0.48 0.49 -10.22
N PRO A 196 0.03 0.46 -8.95
CA PRO A 196 0.13 1.60 -8.04
C PRO A 196 1.57 1.84 -7.53
N PHE A 197 2.56 1.14 -8.08
CA PHE A 197 3.98 1.23 -7.71
C PHE A 197 4.81 1.98 -8.75
N GLY A 198 4.15 2.71 -9.65
CA GLY A 198 4.75 3.52 -10.71
C GLY A 198 5.39 4.81 -10.22
N ASP A 199 5.20 5.86 -11.01
CA ASP A 199 5.75 7.22 -10.80
C ASP A 199 4.69 8.29 -11.05
N ASP A 200 3.41 7.90 -11.11
CA ASP A 200 2.31 8.83 -11.32
C ASP A 200 1.97 9.56 -10.01
N ASP A 201 1.41 10.78 -10.09
CA ASP A 201 1.08 11.61 -8.93
C ASP A 201 0.11 10.94 -7.91
N GLU A 202 -0.62 9.91 -8.35
CA GLU A 202 -1.58 9.16 -7.53
C GLU A 202 -1.02 7.81 -7.03
N ASP A 203 0.20 7.45 -7.41
CA ASP A 203 0.86 6.21 -6.99
C ASP A 203 1.36 6.27 -5.54
N PHE A 204 1.72 5.11 -4.98
CA PHE A 204 2.29 5.07 -3.65
C PHE A 204 3.68 5.71 -3.61
N GLU A 205 3.87 6.61 -2.64
CA GLU A 205 5.17 7.23 -2.32
C GLU A 205 6.14 6.25 -1.63
N LEU A 206 6.58 5.22 -2.36
CA LEU A 206 7.38 4.13 -1.82
C LEU A 206 8.74 4.58 -1.28
N ASN A 207 9.37 5.55 -1.93
CA ASN A 207 10.65 6.09 -1.48
C ASN A 207 10.53 6.76 -0.11
N TRP A 208 9.43 7.50 0.12
CA TRP A 208 9.14 8.08 1.43
C TRP A 208 8.86 7.00 2.47
N ILE A 209 8.10 5.95 2.12
CA ILE A 209 7.80 4.83 3.02
C ILE A 209 9.10 4.14 3.47
N ILE A 210 10.03 3.89 2.55
CA ILE A 210 11.35 3.29 2.84
C ILE A 210 12.11 4.17 3.85
N ASP A 211 12.20 5.48 3.60
CA ASP A 211 12.92 6.40 4.49
C ASP A 211 12.28 6.49 5.87
N ARG A 212 10.94 6.55 5.90
CA ARG A 212 10.16 6.59 7.15
C ARG A 212 10.36 5.31 7.94
N HIS A 213 10.28 4.13 7.32
CA HIS A 213 10.49 2.85 8.00
C HIS A 213 11.90 2.74 8.55
N MET A 214 12.91 3.16 7.79
CA MET A 214 14.29 3.14 8.25
C MET A 214 14.49 4.00 9.51
N LYS A 215 13.98 5.24 9.50
CA LYS A 215 14.10 6.17 10.63
C LYS A 215 13.29 5.72 11.85
N VAL A 216 12.03 5.34 11.65
CA VAL A 216 11.11 4.99 12.75
C VAL A 216 11.50 3.65 13.39
N SER A 217 11.92 2.65 12.60
CA SER A 217 12.38 1.37 13.14
C SER A 217 13.59 1.56 14.06
N TYR A 218 14.57 2.35 13.63
CA TYR A 218 15.74 2.64 14.47
C TYR A 218 15.41 3.48 15.69
N LEU A 219 14.54 4.48 15.57
CA LEU A 219 14.09 5.24 16.74
C LEU A 219 13.42 4.32 17.79
N GLY A 220 12.58 3.39 17.33
CA GLY A 220 11.86 2.45 18.18
C GLY A 220 12.75 1.46 18.92
N VAL A 221 13.73 0.86 18.23
CA VAL A 221 14.55 -0.22 18.82
C VAL A 221 15.83 0.27 19.51
N ASP A 222 16.19 1.54 19.29
CA ASP A 222 17.41 2.15 19.81
C ASP A 222 17.06 3.20 20.87
N THR A 223 16.56 4.37 20.44
CA THR A 223 16.30 5.52 21.31
C THR A 223 15.16 5.28 22.29
N LEU A 224 14.06 4.70 21.82
CA LEU A 224 12.87 4.44 22.66
C LEU A 224 12.96 3.15 23.47
N ASN A 225 14.01 2.35 23.27
CA ASN A 225 14.29 1.20 24.12
C ASN A 225 14.98 1.58 25.44
N GLY A 226 15.19 2.87 25.69
CA GLY A 226 15.68 3.42 26.95
C GLY A 226 14.62 3.42 28.06
N THR A 227 14.98 4.01 29.20
CA THR A 227 14.07 4.16 30.34
C THR A 227 12.89 5.04 29.95
N PRO A 228 11.64 4.61 30.23
CA PRO A 228 10.46 5.44 29.97
C PRO A 228 10.49 6.70 30.84
N PRO A 229 9.67 7.71 30.51
CA PRO A 229 9.45 8.86 31.38
C PRO A 229 9.06 8.41 32.80
N PRO A 230 9.43 9.18 33.84
CA PRO A 230 9.13 8.83 35.22
C PRO A 230 7.62 8.69 35.42
N LEU A 231 7.23 7.73 36.25
CA LEU A 231 5.83 7.53 36.62
C LEU A 231 5.40 8.69 37.54
N VAL A 232 4.41 9.45 37.09
CA VAL A 232 3.82 10.57 37.83
C VAL A 232 2.32 10.38 37.85
N LYS A 233 1.67 10.79 38.95
CA LYS A 233 0.21 10.87 39.02
C LYS A 233 -0.29 11.81 37.93
N ASP A 234 -1.29 11.39 37.18
CA ASP A 234 -1.90 12.24 36.17
C ASP A 234 -2.75 13.35 36.81
N THR A 235 -3.19 14.32 36.00
CA THR A 235 -3.94 15.50 36.46
C THR A 235 -5.24 15.15 37.18
N TYR A 236 -5.85 14.00 36.87
CA TYR A 236 -7.17 13.60 37.38
C TYR A 236 -7.06 12.42 38.35
N TYR A 237 -5.88 12.16 38.92
CA TYR A 237 -5.57 10.95 39.67
C TYR A 237 -6.55 10.64 40.82
N ASP A 238 -7.02 11.68 41.52
CA ASP A 238 -7.97 11.55 42.64
C ASP A 238 -9.43 11.88 42.25
N GLU A 239 -9.69 12.25 40.98
CA GLU A 239 -11.02 12.64 40.50
C GLU A 239 -11.80 11.45 39.92
N LEU A 240 -13.00 11.19 40.45
CA LEU A 240 -13.90 10.14 39.94
C LEU A 240 -14.71 10.57 38.70
N ASP A 241 -15.03 11.87 38.58
CA ASP A 241 -15.82 12.42 37.46
C ASP A 241 -14.96 13.35 36.59
N VAL A 242 -14.13 12.75 35.74
CA VAL A 242 -13.16 13.45 34.88
C VAL A 242 -13.86 14.30 33.81
N LYS A 243 -13.69 15.62 33.89
CA LYS A 243 -14.22 16.58 32.89
C LYS A 243 -13.11 17.20 32.07
N ILE A 244 -12.88 16.61 30.89
CA ILE A 244 -11.89 17.10 29.93
C ILE A 244 -12.30 18.49 29.41
N PRO A 245 -11.43 19.51 29.47
CA PRO A 245 -11.75 20.87 29.02
C PRO A 245 -11.89 20.94 27.50
N TYR A 246 -12.71 21.88 27.03
CA TYR A 246 -12.86 22.24 25.62
C TYR A 246 -12.35 23.67 25.43
N THR A 247 -11.65 23.91 24.31
CA THR A 247 -11.34 25.28 23.87
C THR A 247 -12.63 26.01 23.48
N GLU A 248 -12.60 27.33 23.45
CA GLU A 248 -13.78 28.14 23.10
C GLU A 248 -14.35 27.77 21.72
N ALA A 249 -13.49 27.60 20.71
CA ALA A 249 -13.86 27.19 19.36
C ALA A 249 -14.48 25.78 19.31
N SER A 250 -14.09 24.88 20.22
CA SER A 250 -14.58 23.50 20.24
C SER A 250 -15.78 23.28 21.16
N LYS A 251 -16.20 24.31 21.91
CA LYS A 251 -17.30 24.23 22.88
C LYS A 251 -18.63 23.81 22.23
N SER A 252 -18.87 24.21 20.98
CA SER A 252 -20.04 23.82 20.19
C SER A 252 -20.11 22.31 19.90
N TYR A 253 -18.96 21.62 19.91
CA TYR A 253 -18.89 20.17 19.70
C TYR A 253 -19.09 19.36 20.98
N LYS A 254 -19.17 20.01 22.15
CA LYS A 254 -19.43 19.32 23.42
C LYS A 254 -20.86 18.80 23.45
N LYS A 255 -21.04 17.55 23.02
CA LYS A 255 -22.32 16.83 23.03
C LYS A 255 -22.52 16.11 24.36
N LYS A 256 -23.78 15.92 24.76
CA LYS A 256 -24.11 15.04 25.89
C LYS A 256 -23.74 13.60 25.55
N THR A 257 -23.27 12.85 26.54
CA THR A 257 -22.93 11.43 26.39
C THR A 257 -24.14 10.66 25.86
N TYR A 258 -23.98 10.03 24.70
CA TYR A 258 -25.01 9.16 24.14
C TYR A 258 -25.10 7.87 24.98
N ARG A 259 -26.29 7.60 25.54
CA ARG A 259 -26.56 6.42 26.38
C ARG A 259 -27.30 5.30 25.63
N GLY A 260 -27.56 5.47 24.33
CA GLY A 260 -28.38 4.56 23.52
C GLY A 260 -29.73 5.16 23.13
N SER A 261 -30.31 4.69 22.02
CA SER A 261 -31.55 5.23 21.44
C SER A 261 -32.80 4.96 22.29
N VAL A 262 -32.75 3.93 23.12
CA VAL A 262 -33.84 3.51 24.02
C VAL A 262 -33.62 3.94 25.47
N ALA A 263 -32.53 4.65 25.78
CA ALA A 263 -32.19 5.04 27.15
C ALA A 263 -33.24 5.96 27.81
N TYR A 264 -34.13 6.55 27.02
CA TYR A 264 -35.21 7.43 27.45
C TYR A 264 -36.61 6.87 27.11
N MET A 265 -36.72 5.61 26.65
CA MET A 265 -38.03 4.97 26.51
C MET A 265 -38.50 4.50 27.90
N GLN A 266 -39.49 5.20 28.44
CA GLN A 266 -40.29 4.78 29.61
C GLN A 266 -41.63 4.24 29.14
#